data_AF-A0A4Z1K0S1-F1
#
_entry.id   AF-A0A4Z1K0S1-F1
#
_cell.length_a   1.000
_cell.length_b   1.000
_cell.length_c   1.000
_cell.angle_alpha   90.00
_cell.angle_beta   90.00
_cell.angle_gamma   90.00
#
_symmetry.space_group_name_H-M   'P 1'
#
loop_
_entity.id
_entity.type
_entity.pdbx_description
1 polymer ?
#
loop_
_entity_poly.entity_id
_entity_poly.type
_entity_poly.pdbx_seq_one_letter_code
_entity_poly.pdbx_strand_id
1 'polypeptide(L)'
;MIAAAALNILSLCKQKTSEKEDQSTIGGIREVDHAEMCAYYAKVLSERSTEGQQFIDSEMVDIHVGKDEGSGHFQLHKSILCEKVPYFEKMFNGNFEEGTTNSATLPEDDPKAFNILVSWIYSDQVFPVGLRENQEKWCVGKLYLLADKLCLPDLMDRILDEFTFNMERDNWLPVIIMDIPLSVESLYKCCPRENCGMFRLLVSLMCFLLLETYKAHYLKKWPTEEIDSFLTCHDDLRHAVFKMMRTKREQTTFKEQFLKPGCRVHEHGEDQPCSQLYRRANKQTEQG
;
A
#
# COMPACT_ATOMS: atom_id res chain seq x y z
N MET A 1 -7.89 -22.74 -13.60
CA MET A 1 -7.78 -22.58 -12.13
C MET A 1 -8.07 -21.16 -11.64
N ILE A 2 -7.77 -20.10 -12.40
CA ILE A 2 -8.10 -18.70 -12.02
C ILE A 2 -9.63 -18.45 -11.95
N ALA A 3 -10.40 -19.04 -12.86
CA ALA A 3 -11.87 -19.03 -12.78
C ALA A 3 -12.41 -19.73 -11.52
N ALA A 4 -11.71 -20.74 -11.00
CA ALA A 4 -12.11 -21.43 -9.76
C ALA A 4 -11.85 -20.56 -8.53
N ALA A 5 -10.77 -19.77 -8.50
CA ALA A 5 -10.51 -18.80 -7.44
C ALA A 5 -11.54 -17.65 -7.44
N ALA A 6 -11.92 -17.15 -8.63
CA ALA A 6 -12.95 -16.12 -8.77
C ALA A 6 -14.35 -16.62 -8.37
N LEU A 7 -14.72 -17.85 -8.74
CA LEU A 7 -15.98 -18.48 -8.33
C LEU A 7 -16.03 -18.77 -6.82
N ASN A 8 -14.90 -19.13 -6.21
CA ASN A 8 -14.83 -19.36 -4.76
C ASN A 8 -15.04 -18.05 -3.97
N ILE A 9 -14.48 -16.93 -4.45
CA ILE A 9 -14.67 -15.60 -3.85
C ILE A 9 -16.15 -15.16 -3.97
N LEU A 10 -16.78 -15.36 -5.14
CA LEU A 10 -18.20 -15.04 -5.33
C LEU A 10 -19.14 -15.91 -4.48
N SER A 11 -18.80 -17.19 -4.28
CA SER A 11 -19.54 -18.11 -3.42
C SER A 11 -19.47 -17.69 -1.94
N LEU A 12 -18.29 -17.30 -1.46
CA LEU A 12 -18.07 -16.86 -0.08
C LEU A 12 -18.73 -15.49 0.19
N CYS A 13 -18.76 -14.59 -0.81
CA CYS A 13 -19.48 -13.31 -0.69
C CYS A 13 -21.00 -13.50 -0.58
N LYS A 14 -21.59 -14.44 -1.33
CA LYS A 14 -23.04 -14.75 -1.25
C LYS A 14 -23.47 -15.34 0.09
N GLN A 15 -22.60 -16.13 0.73
CA GLN A 15 -22.88 -16.71 2.05
C GLN A 15 -22.88 -15.66 3.17
N LYS A 16 -22.02 -14.63 3.09
CA LYS A 16 -21.99 -13.54 4.08
C LYS A 16 -23.09 -12.51 3.92
N THR A 17 -23.64 -12.31 2.72
CA THR A 17 -24.80 -11.41 2.52
C THR A 17 -26.08 -11.95 3.16
N SER A 18 -26.26 -13.28 3.29
CA SER A 18 -27.42 -13.83 4.01
C SER A 18 -27.28 -13.78 5.54
N GLU A 19 -26.08 -13.53 6.08
CA GLU A 19 -25.83 -13.45 7.52
C GLU A 19 -25.95 -12.01 8.07
N LYS A 20 -26.01 -10.98 7.21
CA LYS A 20 -26.04 -9.56 7.61
C LYS A 20 -27.42 -8.89 7.58
N GLU A 21 -28.48 -9.60 7.19
CA GLU A 21 -29.85 -9.01 7.18
C GLU A 21 -30.45 -8.76 8.58
N ASP A 22 -29.77 -9.13 9.68
CA ASP A 22 -30.40 -9.15 11.01
C ASP A 22 -29.96 -8.05 12.01
N GLN A 23 -29.21 -7.01 11.58
CA GLN A 23 -28.86 -5.90 12.49
C GLN A 23 -29.00 -4.52 11.83
N SER A 24 -30.12 -3.88 12.12
CA SER A 24 -30.53 -2.56 11.62
C SER A 24 -29.84 -1.38 12.33
N THR A 25 -29.26 -0.49 11.53
CA THR A 25 -29.17 1.00 11.64
C THR A 25 -28.75 1.68 12.95
N ILE A 26 -27.63 2.43 12.90
CA ILE A 26 -27.57 3.87 13.28
C ILE A 26 -26.52 4.60 12.39
N GLY A 27 -26.94 5.64 11.66
CA GLY A 27 -26.10 6.81 11.37
C GLY A 27 -25.50 6.99 9.97
N GLY A 28 -26.32 7.42 8.99
CA GLY A 28 -26.06 8.57 8.11
C GLY A 28 -24.75 8.72 7.30
N ILE A 29 -23.90 7.70 7.20
CA ILE A 29 -22.81 7.62 6.22
C ILE A 29 -23.35 6.75 5.09
N ARG A 30 -23.31 7.21 3.84
CA ARG A 30 -23.52 6.33 2.68
C ARG A 30 -22.40 5.29 2.71
N GLU A 31 -22.64 4.15 3.35
CA GLU A 31 -21.86 2.92 3.13
C GLU A 31 -21.88 2.70 1.62
N VAL A 32 -20.73 2.88 0.96
CA VAL A 32 -20.55 2.29 -0.36
C VAL A 32 -20.61 0.80 -0.11
N ASP A 33 -21.68 0.18 -0.60
CA ASP A 33 -22.05 -1.17 -0.24
C ASP A 33 -20.85 -2.08 -0.49
N HIS A 34 -20.43 -2.82 0.53
CA HIS A 34 -19.33 -3.78 0.42
C HIS A 34 -19.56 -4.75 -0.76
N ALA A 35 -20.84 -4.98 -1.12
CA ALA A 35 -21.22 -5.70 -2.32
C ALA A 35 -20.84 -4.99 -3.62
N GLU A 36 -20.99 -3.65 -3.73
CA GLU A 36 -20.59 -2.87 -4.91
C GLU A 36 -19.08 -2.88 -5.11
N MET A 37 -18.30 -2.81 -4.03
CA MET A 37 -16.84 -2.86 -4.12
C MET A 37 -16.34 -4.25 -4.52
N CYS A 38 -16.88 -5.31 -3.91
CA CYS A 38 -16.60 -6.69 -4.33
C CYS A 38 -17.06 -6.95 -5.78
N ALA A 39 -18.18 -6.37 -6.22
CA ALA A 39 -18.66 -6.47 -7.59
C ALA A 39 -17.75 -5.71 -8.56
N TYR A 40 -17.25 -4.52 -8.18
CA TYR A 40 -16.27 -3.76 -8.95
C TYR A 40 -14.97 -4.55 -9.10
N TYR A 41 -14.43 -5.11 -8.01
CA TYR A 41 -13.22 -5.93 -8.06
C TYR A 41 -13.42 -7.23 -8.85
N ALA A 42 -14.56 -7.92 -8.69
CA ALA A 42 -14.89 -9.09 -9.48
C ALA A 42 -15.03 -8.75 -10.98
N LYS A 43 -15.62 -7.60 -11.30
CA LYS A 43 -15.76 -7.09 -12.67
C LYS A 43 -14.39 -6.76 -13.27
N VAL A 44 -13.52 -6.02 -12.58
CA VAL A 44 -12.15 -5.71 -13.02
C VAL A 44 -11.33 -6.99 -13.25
N LEU A 45 -11.44 -7.97 -12.35
CA LEU A 45 -10.77 -9.27 -12.50
C LEU A 45 -11.33 -10.09 -13.67
N SER A 46 -12.63 -9.95 -13.96
CA SER A 46 -13.28 -10.63 -15.10
C SER A 46 -12.95 -9.97 -16.45
N GLU A 47 -12.86 -8.64 -16.50
CA GLU A 47 -12.58 -7.87 -17.73
C GLU A 47 -11.13 -8.06 -18.19
N ARG A 48 -10.19 -8.31 -17.28
CA ARG A 48 -8.79 -8.64 -17.61
C ARG A 48 -8.55 -10.13 -17.89
N SER A 49 -9.54 -10.99 -17.63
CA SER A 49 -9.43 -12.42 -17.96
C SER A 49 -9.34 -12.68 -19.47
N THR A 50 -9.77 -11.73 -20.30
CA THR A 50 -9.68 -11.79 -21.78
C THR A 50 -8.29 -11.43 -22.31
N GLU A 51 -7.49 -10.63 -21.59
CA GLU A 51 -6.04 -10.45 -21.86
C GLU A 51 -5.22 -11.64 -21.33
N GLY A 52 -5.73 -12.33 -20.31
CA GLY A 52 -5.13 -13.51 -19.68
C GLY A 52 -4.92 -14.73 -20.59
N GLN A 53 -5.56 -14.78 -21.77
CA GLN A 53 -5.44 -15.91 -22.70
C GLN A 53 -4.06 -16.06 -23.35
N GLN A 54 -3.22 -15.01 -23.38
CA GLN A 54 -1.89 -15.08 -24.01
C GLN A 54 -0.76 -15.59 -23.10
N PHE A 55 -1.00 -15.73 -21.79
CA PHE A 55 0.05 -16.04 -20.82
C PHE A 55 0.11 -17.51 -20.37
N ILE A 56 -0.91 -18.30 -20.72
CA ILE A 56 -1.07 -19.70 -20.26
C ILE A 56 0.11 -20.59 -20.73
N ASP A 57 0.77 -20.22 -21.82
CA ASP A 57 1.89 -20.98 -22.38
C ASP A 57 3.27 -20.48 -21.92
N SER A 58 3.34 -19.50 -21.00
CA SER A 58 4.62 -18.95 -20.55
C SER A 58 5.28 -19.84 -19.49
N GLU A 59 6.61 -19.96 -19.55
CA GLU A 59 7.43 -20.65 -18.55
C GLU A 59 7.13 -20.16 -17.12
N MET A 60 7.17 -21.07 -16.15
CA MET A 60 6.97 -20.78 -14.74
C MET A 60 8.32 -20.64 -14.04
N VAL A 61 8.39 -19.72 -13.07
CA VAL A 61 9.52 -19.60 -12.14
C VAL A 61 9.08 -19.91 -10.72
N ASP A 62 9.98 -20.53 -9.95
CA ASP A 62 9.82 -20.82 -8.54
C ASP A 62 10.58 -19.78 -7.69
N ILE A 63 9.88 -19.08 -6.80
CA ILE A 63 10.50 -18.10 -5.91
C ILE A 63 10.23 -18.50 -4.47
N HIS A 64 11.30 -18.72 -3.71
CA HIS A 64 11.25 -19.04 -2.29
C HIS A 64 11.58 -17.77 -1.49
N VAL A 65 10.68 -17.32 -0.63
CA VAL A 65 10.79 -16.06 0.12
C VAL A 65 10.78 -16.35 1.61
N GLY A 66 11.68 -15.72 2.36
CA GLY A 66 11.81 -15.90 3.81
C GLY A 66 12.78 -17.03 4.20
N LYS A 67 13.08 -17.10 5.50
CA LYS A 67 14.13 -17.97 6.06
C LYS A 67 13.66 -19.41 6.33
N ASP A 68 12.38 -19.60 6.56
CA ASP A 68 11.84 -20.89 6.98
C ASP A 68 11.50 -21.76 5.76
N GLU A 69 12.10 -22.95 5.70
CA GLU A 69 11.79 -23.98 4.71
C GLU A 69 10.30 -24.37 4.83
N GLY A 70 9.47 -23.89 3.90
CA GLY A 70 8.03 -24.18 3.84
C GLY A 70 7.10 -22.98 3.96
N SER A 71 7.62 -21.78 4.26
CA SER A 71 6.85 -20.53 4.16
C SER A 71 7.32 -19.72 2.95
N GLY A 72 6.41 -19.22 2.12
CA GLY A 72 6.74 -18.28 1.04
C GLY A 72 7.23 -18.88 -0.28
N HIS A 73 6.70 -20.04 -0.72
CA HIS A 73 6.91 -20.52 -2.09
C HIS A 73 5.88 -19.93 -3.06
N PHE A 74 6.35 -19.30 -4.14
CA PHE A 74 5.54 -18.66 -5.16
C PHE A 74 5.88 -19.23 -6.54
N GLN A 75 4.87 -19.68 -7.27
CA GLN A 75 4.98 -20.09 -8.67
C GLN A 75 4.34 -19.03 -9.56
N LEU A 76 5.15 -18.38 -10.40
CA LEU A 76 4.74 -17.22 -11.18
C LEU A 76 5.07 -17.41 -12.67
N HIS A 77 4.25 -16.82 -13.54
CA HIS A 77 4.55 -16.74 -14.97
C HIS A 77 5.77 -15.84 -15.19
N LYS A 78 6.86 -16.41 -15.74
CA LYS A 78 8.13 -15.71 -15.98
C LYS A 78 7.93 -14.48 -16.84
N SER A 79 7.11 -14.59 -17.89
CA SER A 79 6.80 -13.50 -18.82
C SER A 79 6.24 -12.27 -18.10
N ILE A 80 5.16 -12.45 -17.33
CA ILE A 80 4.49 -11.37 -16.57
C ILE A 80 5.43 -10.79 -15.52
N LEU A 81 6.15 -11.65 -14.79
CA LEU A 81 7.07 -11.22 -13.74
C LEU A 81 8.20 -10.35 -14.31
N CYS A 82 8.84 -10.79 -15.39
CA CYS A 82 9.93 -10.07 -16.02
C CYS A 82 9.45 -8.78 -16.70
N GLU A 83 8.25 -8.77 -17.29
CA GLU A 83 7.66 -7.56 -17.86
C GLU A 83 7.41 -6.49 -16.78
N LYS A 84 6.84 -6.89 -15.64
CA LYS A 84 6.46 -5.95 -14.57
C LYS A 84 7.61 -5.55 -13.66
N VAL A 85 8.62 -6.42 -13.50
CA VAL A 85 9.68 -6.24 -12.51
C VAL A 85 11.06 -6.41 -13.17
N PRO A 86 11.72 -5.30 -13.56
CA PRO A 86 13.03 -5.34 -14.23
C PRO A 86 14.13 -6.07 -13.44
N TYR A 87 14.01 -6.13 -12.11
CA TYR A 87 14.91 -6.92 -11.26
C TYR A 87 14.86 -8.41 -11.63
N PHE A 88 13.65 -8.97 -11.79
CA PHE A 88 13.47 -10.38 -12.14
C PHE A 88 13.73 -10.66 -13.62
N GLU A 89 13.52 -9.68 -14.50
CA GLU A 89 13.94 -9.77 -15.90
C GLU A 89 15.44 -10.05 -16.01
N LYS A 90 16.26 -9.25 -15.33
CA LYS A 90 17.72 -9.43 -15.32
C LYS A 90 18.14 -10.74 -14.65
N MET A 91 17.42 -11.17 -13.63
CA MET A 91 17.70 -12.41 -12.90
C MET A 91 17.42 -13.65 -13.75
N PHE A 92 16.23 -13.75 -14.34
CA PHE A 92 15.77 -14.96 -15.02
C PHE A 92 16.10 -15.00 -16.52
N ASN A 93 16.41 -13.87 -17.16
CA ASN A 93 16.86 -13.81 -18.55
C ASN A 93 18.36 -13.48 -18.68
N GLY A 94 19.06 -13.33 -17.55
CA GLY A 94 20.51 -13.14 -17.50
C GLY A 94 21.30 -14.45 -17.56
N ASN A 95 22.63 -14.35 -17.47
CA ASN A 95 23.55 -15.49 -17.46
C ASN A 95 23.82 -16.02 -16.03
N PHE A 96 22.84 -15.91 -15.13
CA PHE A 96 22.95 -16.37 -13.75
C PHE A 96 22.36 -17.77 -13.58
N GLU A 97 22.62 -18.40 -12.43
CA GLU A 97 22.09 -19.74 -12.13
C GLU A 97 20.55 -19.74 -12.18
N GLU A 98 19.94 -18.67 -11.66
CA GLU A 98 18.49 -18.46 -11.64
C GLU A 98 17.88 -18.47 -13.05
N GLY A 99 18.58 -17.97 -14.05
CA GLY A 99 18.13 -17.99 -15.46
C GLY A 99 18.13 -19.39 -16.07
N THR A 100 18.97 -20.30 -15.56
CA THR A 100 19.02 -21.70 -16.01
C THR A 100 18.06 -22.58 -15.21
N THR A 101 17.92 -22.33 -13.91
CA THR A 101 17.08 -23.13 -13.01
C THR A 101 15.63 -22.67 -12.98
N ASN A 102 15.34 -21.43 -13.43
CA ASN A 102 14.06 -20.74 -13.23
C ASN A 102 13.62 -20.72 -11.75
N SER A 103 14.60 -20.68 -10.84
CA SER A 103 14.35 -20.68 -9.41
C SER A 103 15.19 -19.64 -8.71
N ALA A 104 14.60 -18.94 -7.74
CA ALA A 104 15.29 -17.94 -6.92
C ALA A 104 14.91 -18.06 -5.45
N THR A 105 15.86 -17.72 -4.57
CA THR A 105 15.65 -17.71 -3.11
C THR A 105 15.93 -16.31 -2.56
N LEU A 106 14.98 -15.78 -1.80
CA LEU A 106 14.94 -14.43 -1.23
C LEU A 106 14.77 -14.52 0.30
N PRO A 107 15.80 -14.95 1.05
CA PRO A 107 15.65 -15.35 2.45
C PRO A 107 15.39 -14.18 3.41
N GLU A 108 15.82 -12.97 3.05
CA GLU A 108 15.66 -11.77 3.88
C GLU A 108 14.35 -11.03 3.64
N ASP A 109 13.58 -11.43 2.62
CA ASP A 109 12.33 -10.76 2.26
C ASP A 109 11.13 -11.37 3.01
N ASP A 110 10.10 -10.53 3.24
CA ASP A 110 8.90 -10.93 3.95
C ASP A 110 7.88 -11.59 3.00
N PRO A 111 7.45 -12.84 3.25
CA PRO A 111 6.52 -13.55 2.36
C PRO A 111 5.17 -12.83 2.18
N LYS A 112 4.70 -12.10 3.20
CA LYS A 112 3.41 -11.38 3.11
C LYS A 112 3.55 -10.16 2.21
N ALA A 113 4.63 -9.40 2.35
CA ALA A 113 4.94 -8.31 1.42
C ALA A 113 5.08 -8.85 -0.02
N PHE A 114 5.76 -9.98 -0.20
CA PHE A 114 5.90 -10.58 -1.53
C PHE A 114 4.55 -11.03 -2.12
N ASN A 115 3.65 -11.60 -1.31
CA ASN A 115 2.32 -11.97 -1.76
C ASN A 115 1.49 -10.77 -2.27
N ILE A 116 1.65 -9.59 -1.66
CA ILE A 116 0.99 -8.35 -2.13
C ILE A 116 1.65 -7.84 -3.40
N LEU A 117 2.98 -7.89 -3.50
CA LEU A 117 3.69 -7.61 -4.75
C LEU A 117 3.17 -8.50 -5.89
N VAL A 118 3.01 -9.80 -5.66
CA VAL A 118 2.44 -10.74 -6.64
C VAL A 118 1.03 -10.32 -7.02
N SER A 119 0.18 -9.99 -6.05
CA SER A 119 -1.17 -9.49 -6.35
C SER A 119 -1.14 -8.24 -7.24
N TRP A 120 -0.22 -7.31 -6.99
CA TRP A 120 -0.04 -6.12 -7.81
C TRP A 120 0.47 -6.46 -9.23
N ILE A 121 1.43 -7.37 -9.36
CA ILE A 121 1.97 -7.80 -10.68
C ILE A 121 0.84 -8.27 -11.61
N TYR A 122 -0.13 -9.02 -11.08
CA TYR A 122 -1.24 -9.57 -11.89
C TYR A 122 -2.44 -8.62 -12.05
N SER A 123 -2.60 -7.63 -11.16
CA SER A 123 -3.82 -6.80 -11.13
C SER A 123 -3.60 -5.31 -11.40
N ASP A 124 -2.35 -4.84 -11.36
CA ASP A 124 -1.97 -3.42 -11.25
C ASP A 124 -2.57 -2.68 -10.04
N GLN A 125 -3.16 -3.41 -9.10
CA GLN A 125 -3.80 -2.86 -7.92
C GLN A 125 -3.06 -3.27 -6.66
N VAL A 126 -2.89 -2.29 -5.76
CA VAL A 126 -2.50 -2.55 -4.37
C VAL A 126 -3.81 -2.70 -3.60
N PHE A 127 -4.17 -3.92 -3.24
CA PHE A 127 -5.43 -4.14 -2.54
C PHE A 127 -5.32 -3.69 -1.07
N PRO A 128 -6.27 -2.89 -0.56
CA PRO A 128 -6.33 -2.56 0.86
C PRO A 128 -6.56 -3.82 1.70
N VAL A 129 -5.63 -4.11 2.61
CA VAL A 129 -5.69 -5.31 3.45
C VAL A 129 -6.55 -5.03 4.68
N GLY A 130 -7.84 -5.33 4.54
CA GLY A 130 -8.83 -5.39 5.61
C GLY A 130 -10.05 -6.27 5.26
N LEU A 131 -10.16 -6.76 4.02
CA LEU A 131 -11.28 -7.56 3.53
C LEU A 131 -11.18 -9.06 3.85
N ARG A 132 -10.12 -9.49 4.54
CA ARG A 132 -9.98 -10.85 5.07
C ARG A 132 -9.80 -10.78 6.59
N GLU A 133 -10.91 -10.93 7.31
CA GLU A 133 -10.90 -11.22 8.74
C GLU A 133 -9.95 -12.42 8.98
N ASN A 134 -9.00 -12.28 9.90
CA ASN A 134 -7.96 -13.25 10.31
C ASN A 134 -6.58 -13.24 9.61
N GLN A 135 -6.21 -12.22 8.83
CA GLN A 135 -4.78 -12.04 8.48
C GLN A 135 -4.13 -10.98 9.36
N GLU A 136 -3.08 -11.37 10.08
CA GLU A 136 -2.20 -10.50 10.87
C GLU A 136 -1.89 -9.21 10.11
N LYS A 137 -2.16 -8.06 10.75
CA LYS A 137 -1.96 -6.71 10.20
C LYS A 137 -0.62 -6.64 9.46
N TRP A 138 -0.67 -6.54 8.14
CA TRP A 138 0.52 -6.35 7.32
C TRP A 138 1.13 -4.96 7.57
N CYS A 139 2.45 -4.85 7.49
CA CYS A 139 3.18 -3.60 7.65
C CYS A 139 3.42 -2.95 6.29
N VAL A 140 2.72 -1.83 6.01
CA VAL A 140 2.88 -1.03 4.79
C VAL A 140 4.34 -0.74 4.45
N GLY A 141 5.15 -0.50 5.49
CA GLY A 141 6.57 -0.27 5.34
C GLY A 141 7.35 -1.44 4.74
N LYS A 142 6.98 -2.70 5.01
CA LYS A 142 7.69 -3.86 4.45
C LYS A 142 7.52 -4.00 2.93
N LEU A 143 6.32 -3.76 2.40
CA LEU A 143 6.13 -3.73 0.94
C LEU A 143 6.81 -2.51 0.32
N TYR A 144 6.81 -1.37 1.02
CA TYR A 144 7.50 -0.19 0.55
C TYR A 144 9.01 -0.45 0.39
N LEU A 145 9.63 -1.06 1.40
CA LEU A 145 11.03 -1.51 1.34
C LEU A 145 11.28 -2.54 0.23
N LEU A 146 10.36 -3.49 0.05
CA LEU A 146 10.47 -4.48 -1.04
C LEU A 146 10.36 -3.81 -2.42
N ALA A 147 9.41 -2.90 -2.61
CA ALA A 147 9.26 -2.14 -3.85
C ALA A 147 10.51 -1.29 -4.13
N ASP A 148 11.10 -0.71 -3.09
CA ASP A 148 12.34 0.03 -3.20
C ASP A 148 13.52 -0.85 -3.63
N LYS A 149 13.71 -2.00 -2.96
CA LYS A 149 14.73 -3.01 -3.28
C LYS A 149 14.64 -3.48 -4.74
N LEU A 150 13.41 -3.63 -5.24
CA LEU A 150 13.13 -4.07 -6.61
C LEU A 150 13.11 -2.93 -7.63
N CYS A 151 13.40 -1.68 -7.20
CA CYS A 151 13.39 -0.47 -8.02
C CYS A 151 12.04 -0.21 -8.71
N LEU A 152 10.94 -0.28 -7.95
CA LEU A 152 9.56 -0.11 -8.44
C LEU A 152 8.91 1.20 -7.93
N PRO A 153 9.33 2.38 -8.42
CA PRO A 153 8.80 3.67 -7.94
C PRO A 153 7.29 3.80 -8.17
N ASP A 154 6.76 3.29 -9.28
CA ASP A 154 5.31 3.29 -9.54
C ASP A 154 4.51 2.50 -8.49
N LEU A 155 5.10 1.41 -7.97
CA LEU A 155 4.48 0.64 -6.89
C LEU A 155 4.60 1.40 -5.56
N MET A 156 5.75 2.03 -5.29
CA MET A 156 5.94 2.87 -4.10
C MET A 156 4.88 3.99 -4.03
N ASP A 157 4.61 4.65 -5.16
CA ASP A 157 3.57 5.67 -5.27
C ASP A 157 2.18 5.10 -5.00
N ARG A 158 1.85 3.95 -5.60
CA ARG A 158 0.56 3.26 -5.36
C ARG A 158 0.37 2.88 -3.90
N ILE A 159 1.44 2.41 -3.24
CA ILE A 159 1.40 2.05 -1.82
C ILE A 159 1.03 3.28 -0.99
N LEU A 160 1.66 4.43 -1.25
CA LEU A 160 1.40 5.65 -0.50
C LEU A 160 0.02 6.24 -0.80
N ASP A 161 -0.43 6.19 -2.06
CA ASP A 161 -1.78 6.59 -2.43
C ASP A 161 -2.83 5.72 -1.72
N GLU A 162 -2.63 4.40 -1.71
CA GLU A 162 -3.57 3.50 -1.06
C GLU A 162 -3.52 3.65 0.46
N PHE A 163 -2.33 3.80 1.03
CA PHE A 163 -2.16 4.07 2.45
C PHE A 163 -2.86 5.38 2.84
N THR A 164 -2.61 6.48 2.12
CA THR A 164 -3.24 7.80 2.33
C THR A 164 -4.76 7.78 2.13
N PHE A 165 -5.26 7.04 1.15
CA PHE A 165 -6.70 6.87 0.90
C PHE A 165 -7.41 6.13 2.03
N ASN A 166 -6.86 4.99 2.46
CA ASN A 166 -7.43 4.24 3.59
C ASN A 166 -7.38 5.07 4.88
N MET A 167 -6.39 5.98 5.00
CA MET A 167 -6.35 6.88 6.16
C MET A 167 -7.61 7.68 6.33
N GLU A 168 -8.03 8.25 5.21
CA GLU A 168 -9.11 9.20 5.14
C GLU A 168 -10.44 8.47 5.29
N ARG A 169 -10.60 7.35 4.57
CA ARG A 169 -11.85 6.58 4.56
C ARG A 169 -12.16 6.00 5.94
N ASP A 170 -11.18 5.35 6.56
CA ASP A 170 -11.44 4.56 7.77
C ASP A 170 -11.35 5.40 9.04
N ASN A 171 -11.17 6.72 8.90
CA ASN A 171 -10.80 7.63 10.00
C ASN A 171 -9.75 6.96 10.88
N TRP A 172 -8.74 6.33 10.27
CA TRP A 172 -7.78 5.46 10.93
C TRP A 172 -6.75 6.22 11.78
N LEU A 173 -6.86 7.55 11.80
CA LEU A 173 -5.92 8.44 12.43
C LEU A 173 -5.82 8.09 13.93
N PRO A 174 -6.93 7.83 14.64
CA PRO A 174 -6.94 7.17 15.94
C PRO A 174 -6.22 5.82 15.98
N VAL A 175 -6.19 5.00 14.92
CA VAL A 175 -5.49 3.69 14.89
C VAL A 175 -3.97 3.86 14.78
N ILE A 176 -3.45 4.70 13.85
CA ILE A 176 -2.03 5.08 13.87
C ILE A 176 -1.69 5.65 15.24
N ILE A 177 -2.55 6.54 15.74
CA ILE A 177 -2.36 7.26 16.98
C ILE A 177 -2.44 6.33 18.21
N MET A 178 -3.22 5.25 18.15
CA MET A 178 -3.43 4.32 19.26
C MET A 178 -2.17 3.54 19.61
N ASP A 179 -1.34 3.27 18.60
CA ASP A 179 -0.07 2.55 18.68
C ASP A 179 1.14 3.50 18.59
N ILE A 180 0.95 4.80 18.87
CA ILE A 180 2.07 5.73 19.07
C ILE A 180 2.74 5.41 20.42
N PRO A 181 4.09 5.42 20.50
CA PRO A 181 5.06 5.83 19.48
C PRO A 181 5.49 4.74 18.48
N LEU A 182 5.15 3.47 18.73
CA LEU A 182 5.60 2.32 17.96
C LEU A 182 5.31 2.43 16.45
N SER A 183 4.18 3.06 16.07
CA SER A 183 3.81 3.26 14.67
C SER A 183 4.69 4.27 13.93
N VAL A 184 5.07 5.39 14.56
CA VAL A 184 5.89 6.44 13.93
C VAL A 184 7.32 5.95 13.75
N GLU A 185 7.86 5.30 14.79
CA GLU A 185 9.17 4.64 14.75
C GLU A 185 9.22 3.56 13.65
N SER A 186 8.16 2.76 13.52
CA SER A 186 8.08 1.72 12.49
C SER A 186 8.04 2.31 11.08
N LEU A 187 7.30 3.39 10.85
CA LEU A 187 7.26 4.08 9.56
C LEU A 187 8.63 4.70 9.23
N TYR A 188 9.29 5.31 10.21
CA TYR A 188 10.63 5.86 10.03
C TYR A 188 11.64 4.77 9.62
N LYS A 189 11.64 3.63 10.31
CA LYS A 189 12.47 2.45 9.95
C LYS A 189 12.21 1.89 8.56
N CYS A 190 11.07 2.22 7.96
CA CYS A 190 10.71 1.79 6.61
C CYS A 190 10.98 2.87 5.55
N CYS A 191 11.73 3.91 5.88
CA CYS A 191 12.21 4.91 4.92
C CYS A 191 13.55 4.45 4.33
N PRO A 192 13.59 3.91 3.09
CA PRO A 192 14.81 3.32 2.52
C PRO A 192 15.90 4.35 2.18
N ARG A 193 15.51 5.61 1.95
CA ARG A 193 16.40 6.70 1.55
C ARG A 193 15.99 8.01 2.20
N GLU A 194 16.95 8.93 2.28
CA GLU A 194 16.67 10.32 2.62
C GLU A 194 15.58 10.89 1.70
N ASN A 195 14.62 11.57 2.32
CA ASN A 195 13.53 12.25 1.62
C ASN A 195 12.71 11.35 0.68
N CYS A 196 12.70 10.02 0.83
CA CYS A 196 11.80 9.14 0.08
C CYS A 196 10.32 9.47 0.34
N GLY A 197 9.42 8.92 -0.47
CA GLY A 197 7.99 9.16 -0.35
C GLY A 197 7.41 8.86 1.02
N MET A 198 7.80 7.73 1.62
CA MET A 198 7.43 7.36 2.99
C MET A 198 7.92 8.40 4.02
N PHE A 199 9.15 8.91 3.85
CA PHE A 199 9.69 9.96 4.72
C PHE A 199 8.90 11.27 4.59
N ARG A 200 8.59 11.69 3.36
CA ARG A 200 7.76 12.89 3.11
C ARG A 200 6.35 12.74 3.70
N LEU A 201 5.80 11.52 3.65
CA LEU A 201 4.52 11.22 4.30
C LEU A 201 4.65 11.31 5.82
N LEU A 202 5.67 10.68 6.41
CA LEU A 202 5.93 10.73 7.85
C LEU A 202 6.08 12.18 8.35
N VAL A 203 6.81 13.02 7.62
CA VAL A 203 6.93 14.46 7.90
C VAL A 203 5.55 15.12 7.91
N SER A 204 4.66 14.74 6.97
CA SER A 204 3.28 15.25 6.87
C SER A 204 2.41 14.82 8.04
N LEU A 205 2.53 13.54 8.45
CA LEU A 205 1.86 13.01 9.64
C LEU A 205 2.33 13.72 10.92
N MET A 206 3.65 13.91 11.09
CA MET A 206 4.21 14.58 12.25
C MET A 206 3.73 16.03 12.37
N CYS A 207 3.70 16.77 11.26
CA CYS A 207 3.14 18.11 11.27
C CYS A 207 1.65 18.12 11.64
N PHE A 208 0.87 17.15 11.14
CA PHE A 208 -0.54 17.00 11.50
C PHE A 208 -0.74 16.73 12.99
N LEU A 209 0.05 15.82 13.56
CA LEU A 209 0.04 15.53 14.99
C LEU A 209 0.33 16.80 15.80
N LEU A 210 1.42 17.51 15.49
CA LEU A 210 1.84 18.69 16.25
C LEU A 210 0.86 19.87 16.18
N LEU A 211 0.24 20.10 15.03
CA LEU A 211 -0.52 21.33 14.79
C LEU A 211 -2.04 21.18 14.97
N GLU A 212 -2.63 20.03 14.64
CA GLU A 212 -4.09 19.86 14.66
C GLU A 212 -4.57 18.96 15.80
N THR A 213 -3.70 18.15 16.42
CA THR A 213 -4.13 17.22 17.47
C THR A 213 -3.98 17.74 18.89
N TYR A 214 -3.69 19.04 19.07
CA TYR A 214 -3.47 19.68 20.38
C TYR A 214 -4.64 19.54 21.37
N LYS A 215 -5.86 19.23 20.91
CA LYS A 215 -7.06 18.92 21.74
C LYS A 215 -7.42 17.43 21.77
N ALA A 216 -6.73 16.59 21.00
CA ALA A 216 -7.04 15.19 20.88
C ALA A 216 -6.59 14.46 22.15
N HIS A 217 -7.49 13.69 22.75
CA HIS A 217 -7.21 12.94 23.98
C HIS A 217 -6.03 11.98 23.84
N TYR A 218 -5.63 11.66 22.62
CA TYR A 218 -4.55 10.76 22.31
C TYR A 218 -3.15 11.36 22.49
N LEU A 219 -2.96 12.69 22.49
CA LEU A 219 -1.65 13.26 22.86
C LEU A 219 -1.26 12.91 24.31
N LYS A 220 -2.23 12.50 25.14
CA LYS A 220 -1.93 11.91 26.45
C LYS A 220 -1.15 10.59 26.37
N LYS A 221 -1.20 9.88 25.24
CA LYS A 221 -0.45 8.64 24.99
C LYS A 221 0.96 8.88 24.44
N TRP A 222 1.25 10.08 23.95
CA TRP A 222 2.59 10.49 23.50
C TRP A 222 2.86 11.91 23.96
N PRO A 223 3.32 12.07 25.22
CA PRO A 223 3.52 13.37 25.82
C PRO A 223 4.60 14.19 25.09
N THR A 224 4.62 15.50 25.32
CA THR A 224 5.51 16.43 24.60
C THR A 224 6.98 16.05 24.75
N GLU A 225 7.37 15.55 25.92
CA GLU A 225 8.72 15.10 26.24
C GLU A 225 9.15 13.88 25.40
N GLU A 226 8.21 12.96 25.11
CA GLU A 226 8.49 11.81 24.25
C GLU A 226 8.54 12.21 22.77
N ILE A 227 7.71 13.17 22.34
CA ILE A 227 7.77 13.75 20.99
C ILE A 227 9.11 14.48 20.80
N ASP A 228 9.51 15.28 21.79
CA ASP A 228 10.78 16.01 21.78
C ASP A 228 11.97 15.04 21.74
N SER A 229 11.95 14.00 22.58
CA SER A 229 12.95 12.93 22.57
C SER A 229 13.01 12.24 21.21
N PHE A 230 11.87 11.84 20.63
CA PHE A 230 11.81 11.19 19.33
C PHE A 230 12.35 12.09 18.21
N LEU A 231 11.92 13.35 18.13
CA LEU A 231 12.42 14.28 17.13
C LEU A 231 13.90 14.62 17.35
N THR A 232 14.37 14.57 18.60
CA THR A 232 15.80 14.77 18.91
C THR A 232 16.67 13.58 18.52
N CYS A 233 16.11 12.37 18.54
CA CYS A 233 16.78 11.18 18.02
C CYS A 233 16.81 11.11 16.48
N HIS A 234 15.99 11.93 15.79
CA HIS A 234 15.83 11.90 14.33
C HIS A 234 15.97 13.30 13.73
N ASP A 235 17.22 13.78 13.66
CA ASP A 235 17.57 15.16 13.28
C ASP A 235 17.04 15.58 11.89
N ASP A 236 17.09 14.67 10.92
CA ASP A 236 16.62 14.85 9.56
C ASP A 236 15.09 15.03 9.51
N LEU A 237 14.36 14.17 10.21
CA LEU A 237 12.90 14.24 10.36
C LEU A 237 12.51 15.54 11.07
N ARG A 238 13.17 15.88 12.18
CA ARG A 238 12.92 17.13 12.91
C ARG A 238 13.13 18.36 12.03
N HIS A 239 14.24 18.39 11.29
CA HIS A 239 14.52 19.50 10.37
C HIS A 239 13.45 19.61 9.27
N ALA A 240 13.06 18.48 8.67
CA ALA A 240 12.03 18.45 7.64
C ALA A 240 10.64 18.87 8.16
N VAL A 241 10.28 18.47 9.38
CA VAL A 241 9.05 18.91 10.07
C VAL A 241 9.07 20.43 10.24
N PHE A 242 10.11 21.01 10.84
CA PHE A 242 10.18 22.47 11.01
C PHE A 242 10.18 23.22 9.67
N LYS A 243 10.89 22.72 8.67
CA LYS A 243 10.87 23.29 7.32
C LYS A 243 9.44 23.30 6.78
N MET A 244 8.70 22.20 6.90
CA MET A 244 7.34 22.14 6.38
C MET A 244 6.35 23.01 7.17
N MET A 245 6.44 23.06 8.50
CA MET A 245 5.62 23.94 9.34
C MET A 245 5.75 25.42 8.92
N ARG A 246 6.94 25.82 8.46
CA ARG A 246 7.23 27.18 7.98
C ARG A 246 6.74 27.46 6.55
N THR A 247 6.22 26.46 5.83
CA THR A 247 5.79 26.57 4.42
C THR A 247 4.27 26.64 4.24
N LYS A 248 3.53 27.18 5.22
CA LYS A 248 2.06 27.29 5.14
C LYS A 248 1.63 28.00 3.84
N ARG A 249 0.83 27.32 3.01
CA ARG A 249 0.29 27.91 1.79
C ARG A 249 -1.06 28.56 2.11
N GLU A 250 -1.23 29.81 1.69
CA GLU A 250 -2.42 30.64 1.98
C GLU A 250 -3.73 30.04 1.47
N GLN A 251 -3.67 29.07 0.54
CA GLN A 251 -4.83 28.55 -0.20
C GLN A 251 -5.16 27.07 0.02
N THR A 252 -4.46 26.34 0.91
CA THR A 252 -4.74 24.92 1.18
C THR A 252 -5.17 24.70 2.63
N THR A 253 -6.19 23.87 2.84
CA THR A 253 -6.57 23.46 4.19
C THR A 253 -5.46 22.61 4.81
N PHE A 254 -5.43 22.56 6.15
CA PHE A 254 -4.48 21.72 6.87
C PHE A 254 -4.58 20.24 6.43
N LYS A 255 -5.79 19.70 6.33
CA LYS A 255 -6.00 18.33 5.89
C LYS A 255 -5.49 18.10 4.46
N GLU A 256 -5.69 19.05 3.55
CA GLU A 256 -5.16 18.93 2.18
C GLU A 256 -3.64 19.03 2.12
N GLN A 257 -3.04 19.87 2.96
CA GLN A 257 -1.59 20.03 2.98
C GLN A 257 -0.90 18.78 3.54
N PHE A 258 -1.44 18.19 4.62
CA PHE A 258 -0.73 17.19 5.43
C PHE A 258 -1.31 15.76 5.36
N LEU A 259 -2.61 15.58 5.08
CA LEU A 259 -3.23 14.25 4.92
C LEU A 259 -3.45 13.86 3.45
N LYS A 260 -3.45 14.84 2.54
CA LYS A 260 -3.55 14.62 1.08
C LYS A 260 -2.34 15.17 0.34
N PRO A 261 -1.14 14.66 0.63
CA PRO A 261 0.07 15.12 -0.04
C PRO A 261 -0.01 14.97 -1.58
N GLY A 262 -0.77 13.99 -2.08
CA GLY A 262 -0.79 13.62 -3.49
C GLY A 262 0.64 13.33 -3.97
N CYS A 263 1.00 13.84 -5.14
CA CYS A 263 2.35 13.67 -5.70
C CYS A 263 3.49 14.19 -4.79
N ARG A 264 3.23 14.98 -3.74
CA ARG A 264 4.29 15.42 -2.81
C ARG A 264 4.96 14.28 -2.05
N VAL A 265 4.31 13.14 -1.96
CA VAL A 265 4.91 11.93 -1.36
C VAL A 265 5.26 10.89 -2.41
N HIS A 266 5.08 11.15 -3.69
CA HIS A 266 5.46 10.21 -4.74
C HIS A 266 6.96 10.29 -5.03
N GLU A 267 7.55 9.20 -5.50
CA GLU A 267 8.96 9.09 -5.87
C GLU A 267 9.27 9.70 -7.24
N HIS A 268 8.26 9.90 -8.08
CA HIS A 268 8.44 10.61 -9.35
C HIS A 268 8.77 12.11 -9.12
N GLY A 269 9.52 12.70 -10.06
CA GLY A 269 9.85 14.13 -10.02
C GLY A 269 8.63 15.02 -10.24
N GLU A 270 8.73 16.32 -9.90
CA GLU A 270 7.64 17.30 -10.09
C GLU A 270 7.22 17.44 -11.56
N ASP A 271 8.18 17.30 -12.49
CA ASP A 271 7.95 17.41 -13.93
C ASP A 271 7.59 16.07 -14.60
N GLN A 272 7.59 14.96 -13.85
CA GLN A 272 7.27 13.65 -14.40
C GLN A 272 5.75 13.40 -14.33
N PRO A 273 5.16 12.79 -15.39
CA PRO A 273 3.74 12.45 -15.37
C PRO A 273 3.48 11.41 -14.28
N CYS A 274 2.59 11.73 -13.35
CA CYS A 274 2.13 10.78 -12.35
C CYS A 274 1.36 9.65 -13.04
N SER A 275 1.81 8.40 -12.86
CA SER A 275 1.19 7.21 -13.43
C SER A 275 -0.22 6.92 -12.90
N GLN A 276 -0.70 7.71 -11.93
CA GLN A 276 -1.98 7.56 -11.22
C GLN A 276 -3.13 8.42 -11.78
N LEU A 277 -3.04 8.92 -13.01
CA LEU A 277 -4.11 9.68 -13.68
C LEU A 277 -5.48 8.97 -13.67
N TYR A 278 -5.52 7.65 -13.47
CA TYR A 278 -6.75 6.85 -13.48
C TYR A 278 -7.72 7.14 -12.33
N ARG A 279 -7.25 7.59 -11.14
CA ARG A 279 -8.15 7.87 -9.99
C ARG A 279 -8.75 9.29 -9.97
N ARG A 280 -8.20 10.24 -10.74
CA ARG A 280 -8.78 11.60 -10.84
C ARG A 280 -9.88 11.70 -11.91
N ALA A 281 -9.80 10.93 -12.99
CA ALA A 281 -10.79 10.98 -14.07
C ALA A 281 -12.17 10.43 -13.64
N ASN A 282 -12.22 9.36 -12.83
CA ASN A 282 -13.48 8.70 -12.48
C ASN A 282 -14.26 9.35 -11.32
N LYS A 283 -13.73 10.39 -10.67
CA LYS A 283 -14.54 11.23 -9.74
C LYS A 283 -15.36 12.30 -10.45
N GLN A 284 -15.07 12.61 -11.72
CA GLN A 284 -15.81 13.61 -12.49
C GLN A 284 -16.99 13.03 -13.28
N THR A 285 -17.05 11.70 -13.46
CA THR A 285 -18.14 11.02 -14.18
C THR A 285 -19.30 10.57 -13.30
N GLU A 286 -19.27 10.80 -11.99
CA GLU A 286 -20.37 10.46 -11.05
C GLU A 286 -21.11 11.71 -10.53
N GLN A 287 -20.90 12.88 -11.14
CA GLN A 287 -21.70 14.10 -10.90
C GLN A 287 -22.35 14.65 -12.18
N GLY A 288 -22.62 13.78 -13.15
CA GLY A 288 -23.42 14.08 -14.34
C GLY A 288 -24.80 13.47 -14.26
#